data_AF-A0A924KXY9-F1
#
_entry.id   AF-A0A924KXY9-F1
#
_cell.length_a   1.000
_cell.length_b   1.000
_cell.length_c   1.000
_cell.angle_alpha   90.00
_cell.angle_beta   90.00
_cell.angle_gamma   90.00
#
_symmetry.space_group_name_H-M   'P 1'
#
loop_
_entity.id
_entity.type
_entity.pdbx_description
1 polymer ?
#
loop_
_entity_poly.entity_id
_entity_poly.type
_entity_poly.pdbx_seq_one_letter_code
_entity_poly.pdbx_strand_id
1 'polypeptide(L)'
;MTKIFALISLSLNYQWAIACPVCEVSQPGIFKGITHGTGPQSNWDFVIIAATAVVVLICLFLSIHYLYKPGETNKSHIKNSIFNTEAYGS
;
A
#
# COMPACT_ATOMS: atom_id res chain seq x y z
N MET A 1 -2.31 -18.00 16.91
CA MET A 1 -3.18 -16.95 17.49
C MET A 1 -2.74 -15.54 17.10
N THR A 2 -1.46 -15.18 17.19
CA THR A 2 -0.93 -13.85 16.82
C THR A 2 -1.18 -13.45 15.36
N LYS A 3 -1.04 -14.39 14.40
CA LYS A 3 -1.29 -14.13 12.96
C LYS A 3 -2.77 -13.82 12.67
N ILE A 4 -3.69 -14.49 13.36
CA ILE A 4 -5.13 -14.24 13.25
C ILE A 4 -5.48 -12.88 13.85
N PHE A 5 -4.88 -12.51 14.98
CA PHE A 5 -5.01 -11.17 15.56
C PHE A 5 -4.49 -10.07 14.63
N ALA A 6 -3.36 -10.30 13.95
CA ALA A 6 -2.82 -9.35 12.96
C ALA A 6 -3.76 -9.20 11.74
N LEU A 7 -4.34 -10.30 11.24
CA LEU A 7 -5.30 -10.27 10.14
C LEU A 7 -6.61 -9.58 10.53
N ILE A 8 -7.11 -9.82 11.75
CA ILE A 8 -8.31 -9.16 12.29
C ILE A 8 -8.05 -7.66 12.49
N SER A 9 -6.90 -7.28 13.07
CA SER A 9 -6.51 -5.87 13.23
C SER A 9 -6.40 -5.15 11.88
N LEU A 10 -5.85 -5.80 10.86
CA LEU A 10 -5.76 -5.23 9.51
C LEU A 10 -7.14 -5.02 8.86
N SER A 11 -8.11 -5.90 9.11
CA SER A 11 -9.45 -5.83 8.50
C SER A 11 -10.40 -4.86 9.20
N LEU A 12 -10.22 -4.58 10.50
CA LEU A 12 -11.02 -3.61 11.26
C LEU A 12 -10.85 -2.15 10.80
N ASN A 13 -9.76 -1.83 10.07
CA ASN A 13 -9.47 -0.47 9.60
C ASN A 13 -10.20 -0.07 8.31
N TYR A 14 -10.88 -1.01 7.63
CA TYR A 14 -11.52 -0.75 6.33
C TYR A 14 -12.67 0.27 6.40
N GLN A 15 -13.34 0.38 7.56
CA GLN A 15 -14.50 1.28 7.74
C GLN A 15 -14.14 2.76 7.57
N TRP A 16 -12.88 3.14 7.76
CA TRP A 16 -12.42 4.53 7.61
C TRP A 16 -12.18 4.93 6.15
N ALA A 17 -12.12 3.95 5.23
CA ALA A 17 -11.87 4.20 3.83
C ALA A 17 -13.15 4.54 3.03
N ILE A 18 -14.31 4.07 3.49
CA ILE A 18 -15.58 4.16 2.75
C ILE A 18 -16.20 5.56 2.91
N ALA A 19 -16.83 6.07 1.83
CA ALA A 19 -17.53 7.35 1.86
C ALA A 19 -18.72 7.33 2.82
N CYS A 20 -18.91 8.40 3.61
CA CYS A 20 -20.19 8.61 4.30
C CYS A 20 -21.24 9.14 3.31
N PRO A 21 -22.56 9.06 3.63
CA PRO A 21 -23.63 9.50 2.72
C PRO A 21 -23.46 10.95 2.23
N VAL A 22 -22.88 11.82 3.06
CA VAL A 22 -22.62 13.23 2.70
C VAL A 22 -21.48 13.36 1.69
N CYS A 23 -20.40 12.59 1.85
CA CYS A 23 -19.29 12.57 0.90
C CYS A 23 -19.69 11.91 -0.43
N GLU A 24 -20.54 10.89 -0.41
CA GLU A 24 -20.96 10.18 -1.62
C GLU A 24 -21.73 11.09 -2.61
N VAL A 25 -22.60 11.97 -2.11
CA VAL A 25 -23.36 12.91 -2.95
C VAL A 25 -22.43 13.94 -3.60
N SER A 26 -21.37 14.34 -2.91
CA SER A 26 -20.40 15.36 -3.36
C SER A 26 -19.23 14.79 -4.18
N GLN A 27 -19.11 13.47 -4.29
CA GLN A 27 -18.06 12.82 -5.06
C GLN A 27 -18.39 12.73 -6.55
N PRO A 28 -17.41 12.93 -7.44
CA PRO A 28 -17.63 12.80 -8.88
C PRO A 28 -17.53 11.35 -9.36
N GLY A 29 -18.49 10.93 -10.20
CA GLY A 29 -18.40 9.72 -11.03
C GLY A 29 -17.99 8.44 -10.30
N ILE A 30 -16.89 7.82 -10.77
CA ILE A 30 -16.40 6.51 -10.33
C ILE A 30 -15.88 6.47 -8.89
N PHE A 31 -15.71 7.63 -8.23
CA PHE A 31 -15.20 7.70 -6.85
C PHE A 31 -16.30 7.65 -5.79
N LYS A 32 -17.59 7.77 -6.20
CA LYS A 32 -18.74 7.74 -5.28
C LYS A 32 -18.79 6.44 -4.48
N GLY A 33 -18.84 6.59 -3.16
CA GLY A 33 -18.98 5.45 -2.25
C GLY A 33 -17.68 4.71 -1.95
N ILE A 34 -16.55 5.11 -2.57
CA ILE A 34 -15.27 4.39 -2.46
C ILE A 34 -14.32 5.10 -1.51
N THR A 35 -14.16 6.42 -1.63
CA THR A 35 -13.19 7.17 -0.82
C THR A 35 -13.89 7.95 0.29
N HIS A 36 -13.29 8.10 1.46
CA HIS A 36 -13.76 9.07 2.43
C HIS A 36 -13.32 10.49 2.03
N GLY A 37 -14.14 11.50 2.32
CA GLY A 37 -13.83 12.91 2.02
C GLY A 37 -14.31 13.40 0.64
N THR A 38 -14.04 14.66 0.34
CA THR A 38 -14.39 15.27 -0.96
C THR A 38 -13.54 14.67 -2.06
N GLY A 39 -14.18 14.20 -3.13
CA GLY A 39 -13.47 13.73 -4.32
C GLY A 39 -12.79 14.88 -5.09
N PRO A 40 -12.10 14.57 -6.20
CA PRO A 40 -11.43 15.56 -7.04
C PRO A 40 -12.40 16.67 -7.47
N GLN A 41 -12.01 17.93 -7.30
CA GLN A 41 -12.88 19.08 -7.62
C GLN A 41 -12.59 19.63 -9.03
N SER A 42 -11.37 19.43 -9.53
CA SER A 42 -10.93 19.91 -10.84
C SER A 42 -10.37 18.79 -11.72
N ASN A 43 -10.33 19.00 -13.04
CA ASN A 43 -9.67 18.06 -13.97
C ASN A 43 -8.19 17.87 -13.67
N TRP A 44 -7.51 18.89 -13.12
CA TRP A 44 -6.10 18.82 -12.73
C TRP A 44 -5.87 17.89 -11.54
N ASP A 45 -6.84 17.80 -10.63
CA ASP A 45 -6.77 16.89 -9.48
C ASP A 45 -6.70 15.43 -9.96
N PHE A 46 -7.46 15.07 -11.00
CA PHE A 46 -7.40 13.73 -11.61
C PHE A 46 -6.03 13.44 -12.24
N VAL A 47 -5.40 14.44 -12.86
CA VAL A 47 -4.04 14.29 -13.44
C VAL A 47 -3.02 14.02 -12.33
N ILE A 48 -3.09 14.77 -11.23
CA ILE A 48 -2.19 14.59 -10.08
C ILE A 48 -2.39 13.20 -9.45
N ILE A 49 -3.64 12.77 -9.27
CA ILE A 49 -3.97 11.44 -8.74
C ILE A 49 -3.40 10.35 -9.65
N ALA A 50 -3.60 10.47 -10.97
CA ALA A 50 -3.07 9.50 -11.93
C ALA A 50 -1.53 9.44 -11.90
N ALA A 51 -0.86 10.59 -11.90
CA ALA A 51 0.60 10.67 -11.82
C ALA A 51 1.12 10.05 -10.51
N THR A 52 0.47 10.37 -9.38
CA THR A 52 0.83 9.82 -8.07
C THR A 52 0.64 8.31 -8.05
N ALA A 53 -0.47 7.79 -8.59
CA ALA A 53 -0.71 6.36 -8.68
C ALA A 53 0.39 5.64 -9.49
N VAL A 54 0.82 6.23 -10.62
CA VAL A 54 1.93 5.68 -11.42
C VAL A 54 3.23 5.63 -10.60
N VAL A 55 3.59 6.72 -9.91
CA VAL A 55 4.80 6.76 -9.07
C VAL A 55 4.74 5.71 -7.96
N VAL A 56 3.61 5.59 -7.26
CA VAL A 56 3.43 4.59 -6.20
C VAL A 56 3.54 3.17 -6.74
N LEU A 57 2.97 2.87 -7.91
CA LEU A 57 3.09 1.57 -8.56
C LEU A 57 4.54 1.24 -8.93
N ILE A 58 5.30 2.21 -9.43
CA ILE A 58 6.73 2.05 -9.71
C ILE A 58 7.48 1.77 -8.40
N CYS A 59 7.25 2.56 -7.35
CA CYS A 59 7.88 2.36 -6.05
C CYS A 59 7.54 0.99 -5.45
N LEU A 60 6.28 0.57 -5.54
CA LEU A 60 5.82 -0.74 -5.08
C LEU A 60 6.51 -1.87 -5.86
N PHE A 61 6.55 -1.75 -7.19
CA PHE A 61 7.23 -2.70 -8.06
C PHE A 61 8.71 -2.84 -7.69
N LEU A 62 9.42 -1.71 -7.56
CA LEU A 62 10.84 -1.71 -7.18
C LEU A 62 11.06 -2.25 -5.78
N SER A 63 10.19 -1.91 -4.82
CA SER A 63 10.24 -2.43 -3.45
C SER A 63 10.14 -3.97 -3.46
N ILE A 64 9.17 -4.53 -4.18
CA ILE A 64 9.01 -5.98 -4.33
C ILE A 64 10.22 -6.58 -5.07
N HIS A 65 10.67 -5.95 -6.17
CA HIS A 65 11.80 -6.43 -6.97
C HIS A 65 13.08 -6.56 -6.15
N TYR A 66 13.42 -5.51 -5.38
CA TYR A 66 14.62 -5.52 -4.54
C TYR A 66 14.49 -6.42 -3.31
N LEU A 67 13.27 -6.66 -2.82
CA LEU A 67 13.04 -7.61 -1.75
C LEU A 67 13.20 -9.06 -2.26
N TYR A 68 12.67 -9.38 -3.44
CA TYR A 68 12.76 -10.73 -4.01
C TYR A 68 14.17 -11.07 -4.54
N LYS A 69 14.83 -10.13 -5.20
CA LYS A 69 16.17 -10.32 -5.75
C LYS A 69 17.08 -9.16 -5.33
N PRO A 70 17.60 -9.18 -4.10
CA PRO A 70 18.58 -8.20 -3.68
C PRO A 70 19.82 -8.34 -4.58
N GLY A 71 20.26 -7.26 -5.22
CA GLY A 71 21.49 -7.22 -6.03
C GLY A 71 22.79 -7.37 -5.23
N GLU A 72 22.68 -7.76 -3.96
CA GLU A 72 23.78 -7.94 -3.02
C GLU A 72 24.32 -9.37 -3.14
N THR A 73 25.59 -9.51 -3.54
CA THR A 73 26.23 -10.82 -3.73
C THR A 73 26.73 -11.42 -2.42
N ASN A 74 26.86 -10.61 -1.37
CA ASN A 74 27.33 -11.08 -0.08
C ASN A 74 26.19 -11.67 0.78
N LYS A 75 26.22 -13.00 0.93
CA LYS A 75 25.22 -13.78 1.70
C LYS A 75 25.18 -13.46 3.21
N SER A 76 26.23 -12.85 3.78
CA SER A 76 26.26 -12.45 5.20
C SER A 76 25.81 -11.01 5.44
N HIS A 77 25.41 -10.28 4.41
CA HIS A 77 24.93 -8.91 4.54
C HIS A 77 23.54 -8.84 5.19
N ILE A 78 23.27 -7.81 5.99
CA ILE A 78 21.98 -7.63 6.71
C ILE A 78 20.75 -7.67 5.79
N LYS A 79 20.92 -7.31 4.51
CA LYS A 79 19.87 -7.37 3.47
C LYS A 79 19.43 -8.81 3.14
N ASN A 80 20.26 -9.82 3.40
CA ASN A 80 19.97 -11.24 3.20
C ASN A 80 19.50 -11.95 4.48
N SER A 81 19.40 -11.24 5.61
CA SER A 81 18.98 -11.82 6.90
C SER A 81 17.55 -12.39 6.89
N ILE A 82 16.66 -11.84 6.05
CA ILE A 82 15.28 -12.33 5.88
C ILE A 82 15.25 -13.69 5.16
N PHE A 83 16.27 -13.98 4.36
CA PHE A 83 16.40 -15.21 3.57
C PHE A 83 17.40 -16.21 4.15
N ASN A 84 18.21 -15.81 5.14
CA ASN A 84 19.26 -16.62 5.73
C ASN A 84 18.99 -16.88 7.22
N THR A 85 18.19 -17.92 7.50
CA THR A 85 17.83 -18.36 8.85
C THR A 85 19.01 -18.94 9.64
N GLU A 86 20.13 -19.24 8.98
CA GLU A 86 21.30 -19.90 9.59
C GLU A 86 22.17 -18.93 10.39
N ALA A 87 22.03 -17.62 10.15
CA ALA A 87 22.78 -16.57 10.87
C ALA A 87 22.26 -16.30 12.30
N TYR A 88 21.17 -16.95 12.73
CA TYR A 88 20.59 -16.81 14.08
C TYR A 88 20.53 -18.14 14.84
N GLY A 89 21.21 -19.18 14.35
CA GLY A 89 21.23 -20.52 14.93
C GLY A 89 22.65 -21.02 15.18
N SER A 90 23.34 -20.44 16.18
CA SER A 90 24.46 -21.05 16.90
C SER A 90 24.41 -20.62 18.36
#